data_AF-A0A951DUA0-F1
#
_entry.id   AF-A0A951DUA0-F1
#
_cell.length_a   1.000
_cell.length_b   1.000
_cell.length_c   1.000
_cell.angle_alpha   90.00
_cell.angle_beta   90.00
_cell.angle_gamma   90.00
#
_symmetry.space_group_name_H-M   'P 1'
#
loop_
_entity.id
_entity.type
_entity.pdbx_description
1 polymer ?
#
loop_
_entity_poly.entity_id
_entity_poly.type
_entity_poly.pdbx_seq_one_letter_code
_entity_poly.pdbx_strand_id
1 'polypeptide(L)'
;MTATPDFMKIDYEAPVREGTEPLARRAPAREAPCEPWLTAEGIAVKAHYGASDRDGLACVAGVPGSRPFLRGPYPTMYVTQPWTIRQYAGFS
;
A
#
# COMPACT_ATOMS: atom_id res chain seq x y z
N MET A 1 -22.10 -33.26 -16.45
CA MET A 1 -22.85 -32.74 -15.29
C MET A 1 -21.96 -31.74 -14.58
N THR A 2 -22.13 -30.45 -14.87
CA THR A 2 -21.30 -29.38 -14.28
C THR A 2 -21.98 -28.92 -13.00
N ALA A 3 -21.37 -29.19 -11.85
CA ALA A 3 -21.88 -28.68 -10.57
C ALA A 3 -21.46 -27.21 -10.43
N THR A 4 -22.44 -26.31 -10.40
CA THR A 4 -22.19 -24.90 -10.08
C THR A 4 -21.76 -24.81 -8.61
N PRO A 5 -20.54 -24.34 -8.30
CA PRO A 5 -20.10 -24.23 -6.91
C PRO A 5 -20.89 -23.15 -6.17
N ASP A 6 -21.22 -23.44 -4.91
CA ASP A 6 -21.88 -22.52 -4.00
C ASP A 6 -20.84 -21.76 -3.17
N PHE A 7 -20.49 -20.56 -3.62
CA PHE A 7 -19.44 -19.74 -3.01
C PHE A 7 -19.79 -19.21 -1.61
N MET A 8 -21.04 -19.33 -1.16
CA MET A 8 -21.44 -18.96 0.21
C MET A 8 -20.98 -19.96 1.26
N LYS A 9 -20.56 -21.17 0.84
CA LYS A 9 -20.12 -22.26 1.71
C LYS A 9 -18.61 -22.47 1.68
N ILE A 10 -17.87 -21.63 0.96
CA ILE A 10 -16.42 -21.71 0.85
C ILE A 10 -15.83 -20.62 1.73
N ASP A 11 -15.07 -21.03 2.75
CA ASP A 11 -14.32 -20.10 3.57
C ASP A 11 -13.24 -19.41 2.74
N TYR A 12 -13.16 -18.08 2.87
CA TYR A 12 -12.14 -17.28 2.20
C TYR A 12 -10.72 -17.67 2.63
N GLU A 13 -10.58 -18.01 3.92
CA GLU A 13 -9.33 -18.45 4.56
C GLU A 13 -9.15 -19.97 4.52
N ALA A 14 -9.80 -20.67 3.57
CA ALA A 14 -9.68 -22.12 3.45
C ALA A 14 -8.20 -22.53 3.51
N PRO A 15 -7.82 -23.48 4.39
CA PRO A 15 -6.43 -23.82 4.60
C PRO A 15 -5.82 -24.23 3.26
N VAL A 16 -4.68 -23.62 2.96
CA VAL A 16 -3.84 -23.98 1.83
C VAL A 16 -3.73 -25.50 1.80
N ARG A 17 -4.36 -26.14 0.82
CA ARG A 17 -4.25 -27.59 0.63
C ARG A 17 -2.77 -27.94 0.60
N GLU A 18 -2.32 -28.92 1.38
CA GLU A 18 -0.94 -29.42 1.28
C GLU A 18 -0.62 -29.73 -0.19
N GLY A 19 0.38 -29.05 -0.74
CA GLY A 19 0.77 -29.13 -2.16
C GLY A 19 0.17 -28.06 -3.10
N THR A 20 -0.72 -27.18 -2.62
CA THR A 20 -1.17 -25.99 -3.35
C THR A 20 -0.41 -24.78 -2.84
N GLU A 21 0.82 -24.58 -3.32
CA GLU A 21 1.54 -23.33 -3.09
C GLU A 21 0.63 -22.16 -3.53
N PRO A 22 0.36 -21.15 -2.68
CA PRO A 22 -0.52 -20.04 -3.06
C PRO A 22 0.00 -19.42 -4.35
N LEU A 23 -0.88 -19.18 -5.34
CA LEU A 23 -0.46 -18.62 -6.64
C LEU A 23 0.21 -17.24 -6.49
N ALA A 24 0.00 -16.56 -5.35
CA ALA A 24 0.73 -15.36 -4.95
C ALA A 24 2.26 -15.58 -4.75
N ARG A 25 2.69 -16.81 -4.44
CA ARG A 25 4.10 -17.25 -4.47
C ARG A 25 4.58 -17.58 -5.89
N ARG A 26 3.64 -17.80 -6.82
CA ARG A 26 3.89 -18.29 -8.19
C ARG A 26 3.79 -17.23 -9.29
N ALA A 27 3.40 -16.00 -8.96
CA ALA A 27 3.99 -14.89 -9.67
C ALA A 27 5.47 -14.93 -9.26
N PRO A 28 6.44 -15.23 -10.15
CA PRO A 28 7.78 -14.79 -9.81
C PRO A 28 7.60 -13.32 -9.49
N ALA A 29 8.01 -12.87 -8.29
CA ALA A 29 8.59 -11.54 -8.21
C ALA A 29 9.51 -11.52 -9.42
N ARG A 30 9.11 -10.84 -10.49
CA ARG A 30 9.78 -11.02 -11.75
C ARG A 30 11.14 -10.41 -11.47
N GLU A 31 12.10 -11.26 -11.16
CA GLU A 31 13.54 -10.99 -11.13
C GLU A 31 14.01 -10.68 -12.56
N ALA A 32 13.15 -10.07 -13.39
CA ALA A 32 13.65 -9.23 -14.43
C ALA A 32 14.45 -8.16 -13.68
N PRO A 33 15.76 -8.01 -13.95
CA PRO A 33 16.49 -6.85 -13.48
C PRO A 33 15.80 -5.62 -14.08
N CYS A 34 14.91 -5.02 -13.31
CA CYS A 34 14.37 -3.72 -13.60
C CYS A 34 15.36 -2.76 -12.97
N GLU A 35 16.13 -2.08 -13.82
CA GLU A 35 17.03 -1.03 -13.39
C GLU A 35 16.22 -0.02 -12.56
N PRO A 36 16.70 0.38 -11.36
CA PRO A 36 15.96 1.30 -10.52
C PRO A 36 15.80 2.63 -11.23
N TRP A 37 14.57 3.15 -11.23
CA TRP A 37 14.29 4.45 -11.82
C TRP A 37 14.83 5.54 -10.90
N LEU A 38 15.72 6.39 -11.44
CA LEU A 38 16.26 7.53 -10.71
C LEU A 38 15.33 8.74 -10.85
N THR A 39 14.80 9.24 -9.72
CA THR A 39 13.96 10.44 -9.72
C THR A 39 14.80 11.72 -9.83
N ALA A 40 14.14 12.86 -10.04
CA ALA A 40 14.79 14.16 -10.09
C ALA A 40 15.48 14.54 -8.76
N GLU A 41 15.01 13.96 -7.65
CA GLU A 41 15.58 14.10 -6.32
C GLU A 41 16.82 13.22 -6.09
N GLY A 42 17.24 12.43 -7.08
CA GLY A 42 18.39 11.53 -6.99
C GLY A 42 18.12 10.26 -6.17
N ILE A 43 16.85 9.89 -6.01
CA ILE A 43 16.45 8.70 -5.25
C ILE A 43 16.20 7.54 -6.23
N ALA A 44 16.89 6.43 -6.03
CA ALA A 44 16.72 5.22 -6.82
C ALA A 44 15.48 4.43 -6.34
N VAL A 45 14.44 4.35 -7.17
CA VAL A 45 13.18 3.70 -6.84
C VAL A 45 13.20 2.24 -7.31
N LYS A 46 12.94 1.32 -6.38
CA LYS A 46 12.83 -0.12 -6.67
C LYS A 46 11.54 -0.40 -7.44
N ALA A 47 11.56 -1.41 -8.31
CA ALA A 47 10.35 -1.84 -9.02
C ALA A 47 9.27 -2.43 -8.11
N HIS A 48 9.66 -2.90 -6.91
CA HIS A 48 8.76 -3.48 -5.93
C HIS A 48 9.27 -3.19 -4.50
N TYR A 49 8.34 -2.95 -3.58
CA TYR A 49 8.61 -2.78 -2.14
C TYR A 49 7.79 -3.80 -1.34
N GLY A 50 8.44 -4.52 -0.43
CA GLY A 50 7.84 -5.49 0.47
C GLY A 50 7.77 -5.01 1.92
N ALA A 51 7.36 -5.92 2.81
CA ALA A 51 7.28 -5.62 4.24
C ALA A 51 8.65 -5.26 4.85
N SER A 52 9.73 -5.93 4.41
CA SER A 52 11.10 -5.71 4.89
C SER A 52 11.67 -4.33 4.56
N ASP A 53 11.14 -3.65 3.52
CA ASP A 53 11.59 -2.30 3.18
C ASP A 53 11.15 -1.24 4.20
N ARG A 54 10.33 -1.61 5.19
CA ARG A 54 9.91 -0.75 6.30
C ARG A 54 10.82 -0.86 7.51
N ASP A 55 11.71 -1.85 7.53
CA ASP A 55 12.55 -2.14 8.68
C ASP A 55 13.53 -0.97 8.94
N GLY A 56 13.65 -0.57 10.20
CA GLY A 56 14.52 0.55 10.61
C GLY A 56 13.93 1.96 10.43
N LEU A 57 12.71 2.10 9.89
CA LEU A 57 12.03 3.40 9.83
C LEU A 57 11.52 3.81 11.22
N ALA A 58 12.03 4.92 11.76
CA ALA A 58 11.76 5.36 13.13
C ALA A 58 10.30 5.77 13.42
N CYS A 59 9.55 6.24 12.41
CA CYS A 59 8.26 6.91 12.61
C CYS A 59 7.06 6.16 12.00
N VAL A 60 7.16 4.84 11.80
CA VAL A 60 6.10 4.06 11.14
C VAL A 60 4.85 3.91 12.03
N ALA A 61 5.08 3.71 13.32
CA ALA A 61 4.05 3.60 14.35
C ALA A 61 3.81 4.98 14.96
N GLY A 62 2.68 5.60 14.63
CA GLY A 62 2.30 6.92 15.14
C GLY A 62 0.85 7.23 14.81
N VAL A 63 0.27 8.18 15.55
CA VAL A 63 -1.12 8.62 15.35
C VAL A 63 -1.16 10.04 14.78
N PRO A 64 -2.13 10.37 13.90
CA PRO A 64 -2.33 11.73 13.44
C PRO A 64 -2.61 12.67 14.64
N GLY A 65 -2.21 13.94 14.53
CA GLY A 65 -2.38 14.91 15.62
C GLY A 65 -1.38 14.80 16.78
N SER A 66 -0.38 13.92 16.68
CA SER A 66 0.70 13.77 17.68
C SER A 66 2.07 14.01 17.05
N ARG A 67 3.04 14.56 17.80
CA ARG A 67 4.42 14.77 17.32
C ARG A 67 5.03 13.43 16.88
N PRO A 68 5.76 13.36 15.75
CA PRO A 68 6.23 14.44 14.87
C PRO A 68 5.25 14.80 13.73
N PHE A 69 3.97 14.45 13.86
CA PHE A 69 2.89 14.76 12.92
C PHE A 69 3.04 14.14 11.53
N LEU A 70 3.77 13.02 11.40
CA LEU A 70 3.98 12.33 10.12
C LEU A 70 2.66 11.90 9.44
N ARG A 71 1.63 11.57 10.24
CA ARG A 71 0.29 11.20 9.73
C ARG A 71 -0.68 12.37 9.61
N GLY A 72 -0.18 13.59 9.78
CA GLY A 72 -0.94 14.84 9.70
C GLY A 72 -1.08 15.55 11.04
N PRO A 73 -1.33 16.88 11.01
CA PRO A 73 -1.35 17.73 12.20
C PRO A 73 -2.63 17.60 13.04
N TYR A 74 -3.72 17.06 12.49
CA TYR A 74 -5.01 16.95 13.16
C TYR A 74 -5.40 15.49 13.39
N PRO A 75 -6.01 15.12 14.54
CA PRO A 75 -6.25 13.72 14.90
C PRO A 75 -7.25 12.99 13.99
N THR A 76 -8.19 13.70 13.37
CA THR A 76 -9.19 13.12 12.45
C THR A 76 -8.92 13.44 10.98
N MET A 77 -7.96 14.32 10.67
CA MET A 77 -7.66 14.81 9.33
C MET A 77 -8.93 15.09 8.50
N TYR A 78 -9.05 14.49 7.32
CA TYR A 78 -10.13 14.74 6.37
C TYR A 78 -11.41 13.93 6.64
N VAL A 79 -11.44 13.10 7.68
CA VAL A 79 -12.66 12.35 8.04
C VAL A 79 -13.77 13.30 8.47
N THR A 80 -13.43 14.37 9.20
CA THR A 80 -14.40 15.36 9.70
C THR A 80 -14.38 16.68 8.94
N GLN A 81 -13.23 17.08 8.40
CA GLN A 81 -13.08 18.35 7.70
C GLN A 81 -12.15 18.18 6.49
N PRO A 82 -12.66 18.21 5.25
CA PRO A 82 -11.82 18.08 4.06
C PRO A 82 -10.91 19.30 3.89
N TRP A 83 -9.90 19.17 3.02
CA TRP A 83 -9.03 20.30 2.71
C TRP A 83 -9.81 21.42 2.02
N THR A 84 -9.42 22.67 2.28
CA THR A 84 -10.05 23.83 1.64
C THR A 84 -9.70 23.85 0.15
N ILE A 85 -10.71 23.93 -0.72
CA ILE A 85 -10.49 24.26 -2.12
C ILE A 85 -10.13 25.75 -2.19
N ARG A 86 -8.90 26.08 -2.59
CA ARG A 86 -8.37 27.45 -2.64
C ARG A 86 -7.96 27.80 -4.05
N GLN A 87 -8.85 28.45 -4.79
CA GLN A 87 -8.55 28.94 -6.13
C GLN A 87 -7.80 30.27 -6.02
N TYR A 88 -6.61 30.34 -6.61
CA TYR A 88 -5.92 31.60 -6.83
C TYR A 88 -6.55 32.29 -8.04
N ALA A 89 -7.11 33.48 -7.85
CA ALA A 89 -7.75 34.26 -8.89
C ALA A 89 -7.42 35.76 -8.73
N GLY A 90 -7.30 36.45 -9.86
CA GLY A 90 -7.07 37.89 -9.96
C GLY A 90 -7.23 38.32 -11.41
N PHE A 91 -7.78 39.51 -11.64
CA PHE A 91 -7.92 40.11 -12.97
C PHE A 91 -7.11 41.41 -13.04
N SER A 92 -6.69 41.79 -14.24
CA SER A 92 -5.99 43.04 -14.53
C SER A 92 -6.96 44.20 -14.73
#